data_AF-A0A9W9ZXL6-F1
#
_entry.id   AF-A0A9W9ZXL6-F1
#
_cell.length_a   1.000
_cell.length_b   1.000
_cell.length_c   1.000
_cell.angle_alpha   90.00
_cell.angle_beta   90.00
_cell.angle_gamma   90.00
#
_symmetry.space_group_name_H-M   'P 1'
#
loop_
_entity.id
_entity.type
_entity.pdbx_description
1 polymer ?
#
loop_
_entity_poly.entity_id
_entity_poly.type
_entity_poly.pdbx_seq_one_letter_code
_entity_poly.pdbx_strand_id
1 'polypeptide(L)'
;MPSTFSSSPQCYGGIELTNDEEKALCLPPKFAVYDRVDLTSCEAQIEKGLAKLRWSMIRRADSGPDEGEGEKERVWPFDLETKTFDLHYLRPTDIPFNNRVCLPDALEDDKEIDMQHLKGKLIRATKEYIGRETDKSSRFAVDTLDNYCVACQPHVENDPTVTEELHEKAQAEANAHSVLWVRILNAGEGVGGQARIKSNMLVWKEEESVCLNTEEMLADFKRLNDSHISEDIIVGSADVKALNPSLDITFTVEKVCEVFHTSGVQVVGINAEELGLYLALNRTETELTDVGLLQFCPRRKTRRGRPPTITGCALDENKTKRFKPWLPPAEEPDENTTRKMFTEAMKIVLLFIMKNHYYTFDNQVKLQSRGGPHRVGTYWVLAQLFMVWWDRQFMKRVAENGLKVWVYKRYVDDIDVIMNAPRAGLRFVESECKLVQSIGNSIHPSIELEVDYPSEHGDGKLPILDLKVWVEKRRRETGSGQEHDVNVVLHEFYSKDIASTSVVNARSALPWSCKRMIHRKC
;
A
#
# COMPACT_ATOMS: atom_id res chain seq x y z
N MET A 1 19.81 -29.26 -12.65
CA MET A 1 18.46 -29.69 -13.03
C MET A 1 18.06 -30.93 -12.24
N PRO A 2 16.93 -30.92 -11.52
CA PRO A 2 16.31 -32.12 -10.99
C PRO A 2 15.94 -33.10 -12.13
N SER A 3 15.93 -34.40 -11.85
CA SER A 3 15.52 -35.44 -12.81
C SER A 3 14.05 -35.39 -13.23
N THR A 4 13.25 -34.55 -12.56
CA THR A 4 11.82 -34.30 -12.81
C THR A 4 11.55 -33.03 -13.63
N PHE A 5 12.60 -32.31 -14.07
CA PHE A 5 12.45 -31.10 -14.87
C PHE A 5 12.15 -31.41 -16.35
N SER A 6 11.03 -30.91 -16.86
CA SER A 6 10.73 -30.84 -18.30
C SER A 6 10.59 -29.38 -18.73
N SER A 7 11.12 -29.06 -19.91
CA SER A 7 10.97 -27.75 -20.57
C SER A 7 9.75 -27.66 -21.49
N SER A 8 9.01 -28.75 -21.71
CA SER A 8 7.85 -28.77 -22.60
C SER A 8 6.76 -27.80 -22.09
N PRO A 9 6.18 -26.94 -22.96
CA PRO A 9 5.05 -26.11 -22.57
C PRO A 9 3.82 -26.96 -22.23
N GLN A 10 2.98 -26.44 -21.34
CA GLN A 10 1.66 -27.03 -21.11
C GLN A 10 0.66 -26.36 -22.07
N CYS A 11 0.21 -27.13 -23.07
CA CYS A 11 -0.82 -26.70 -24.02
C CYS A 11 -2.20 -27.01 -23.45
N TYR A 12 -3.02 -25.99 -23.32
CA TYR A 12 -4.43 -26.11 -22.95
C TYR A 12 -5.32 -25.87 -24.20
N GLY A 13 -6.62 -26.14 -24.10
CA GLY A 13 -7.58 -25.85 -25.18
C GLY A 13 -7.47 -26.64 -26.47
N GLY A 14 -6.65 -27.69 -26.52
CA GLY A 14 -6.41 -28.44 -27.77
C GLY A 14 -5.53 -27.70 -28.78
N ILE A 15 -4.71 -26.75 -28.32
CA ILE A 15 -3.72 -26.08 -29.17
C ILE A 15 -2.67 -27.09 -29.65
N GLU A 16 -2.60 -27.27 -30.97
CA GLU A 16 -1.46 -27.89 -31.62
C GLU A 16 -0.41 -26.81 -31.92
N LEU A 17 0.74 -26.87 -31.23
CA LEU A 17 1.86 -25.98 -31.51
C LEU A 17 2.57 -26.43 -32.80
N THR A 18 3.01 -25.48 -33.62
CA THR A 18 3.94 -25.80 -34.70
C THR A 18 5.30 -26.20 -34.13
N ASN A 19 6.08 -26.97 -34.90
CA ASN A 19 7.44 -27.40 -34.53
C ASN A 19 8.37 -26.25 -34.12
N ASP A 20 8.14 -25.03 -34.60
CA ASP A 20 8.99 -23.88 -34.27
C ASP A 20 8.48 -23.10 -33.06
N GLU A 21 7.17 -23.07 -32.81
CA GLU A 21 6.58 -22.59 -31.55
C GLU A 21 6.91 -23.52 -30.39
N GLU A 22 6.79 -24.84 -30.56
CA GLU A 22 7.19 -25.81 -29.54
C GLU A 22 8.68 -25.65 -29.19
N LYS A 23 9.57 -25.52 -30.18
CA LYS A 23 10.99 -25.24 -29.93
C LYS A 23 11.21 -23.92 -29.20
N ALA A 24 10.49 -22.86 -29.57
CA ALA A 24 10.60 -21.54 -28.94
C ALA A 24 10.13 -21.55 -27.47
N LEU A 25 9.05 -22.28 -27.18
CA LEU A 25 8.48 -22.43 -25.84
C LEU A 25 9.26 -23.43 -24.96
N CYS A 26 9.91 -24.42 -25.58
CA CYS A 26 10.88 -25.31 -24.94
C CYS A 26 12.24 -24.65 -24.66
N LEU A 27 12.47 -23.40 -25.10
CA LEU A 27 13.72 -22.71 -24.79
C LEU A 27 13.88 -22.52 -23.28
N PRO A 28 15.11 -22.58 -22.74
CA PRO A 28 15.33 -22.41 -21.31
C PRO A 28 14.74 -21.09 -20.77
N PRO A 29 14.27 -21.02 -19.51
CA PRO A 29 13.56 -19.84 -18.96
C PRO A 29 14.30 -18.49 -19.03
N LYS A 30 15.58 -18.46 -19.42
CA LYS A 30 16.32 -17.23 -19.80
C LYS A 30 15.76 -16.52 -21.05
N PHE A 31 14.88 -17.19 -21.80
CA PHE A 31 14.11 -16.63 -22.91
C PHE A 31 12.66 -16.27 -22.52
N ALA A 32 12.25 -16.54 -21.27
CA ALA A 32 10.94 -16.16 -20.74
C ALA A 32 10.93 -14.71 -20.23
N VAL A 33 9.77 -14.05 -20.34
CA VAL A 33 9.61 -12.62 -20.02
C VAL A 33 9.45 -12.37 -18.51
N TYR A 34 10.45 -12.82 -17.75
CA TYR A 34 10.90 -12.02 -16.60
C TYR A 34 11.42 -10.69 -17.13
N ASP A 35 11.32 -9.62 -16.33
CA ASP A 35 12.20 -8.49 -16.56
C ASP A 35 13.62 -8.94 -16.20
N ARG A 36 14.35 -9.38 -17.23
CA ARG A 36 15.77 -9.69 -17.15
C ARG A 36 16.45 -8.49 -16.48
N VAL A 37 17.50 -8.75 -15.70
CA VAL A 37 18.40 -7.67 -15.26
C VAL A 37 19.03 -7.09 -16.53
N ASP A 38 18.36 -6.08 -17.07
CA ASP A 38 18.73 -5.40 -18.30
C ASP A 38 19.88 -4.46 -17.96
N LEU A 39 20.93 -4.54 -18.78
CA LEU A 39 22.10 -3.71 -18.62
C LEU A 39 21.73 -2.23 -18.75
N THR A 40 20.82 -1.89 -19.67
CA THR A 40 20.35 -0.51 -19.93
C THR A 40 19.62 0.08 -18.71
N SER A 41 18.70 -0.69 -18.12
CA SER A 41 17.96 -0.33 -16.91
C SER A 41 18.89 -0.21 -15.70
N CYS A 42 19.85 -1.14 -15.53
CA CYS A 42 20.86 -1.02 -14.49
C CYS A 42 21.76 0.19 -14.69
N GLU A 43 22.24 0.46 -15.92
CA GLU A 43 23.03 1.64 -16.25
C GLU A 43 22.24 2.93 -15.96
N ALA A 44 20.95 3.00 -16.31
CA ALA A 44 20.08 4.12 -15.98
C ALA A 44 19.87 4.32 -14.47
N GLN A 45 19.85 3.26 -13.67
CA GLN A 45 19.78 3.36 -12.20
C GLN A 45 21.14 3.72 -11.58
N ILE A 46 22.24 3.23 -12.14
CA ILE A 46 23.61 3.63 -11.76
C ILE A 46 23.78 5.12 -12.02
N GLU A 47 23.40 5.64 -13.20
CA GLU A 47 23.44 7.07 -13.51
C GLU A 47 22.58 7.91 -12.56
N LYS A 48 21.37 7.47 -12.21
CA LYS A 48 20.57 8.12 -11.15
C LYS A 48 21.29 8.14 -9.80
N GLY A 49 22.03 7.08 -9.46
CA GLY A 49 22.87 7.00 -8.27
C GLY A 49 24.04 7.98 -8.31
N LEU A 50 24.75 8.06 -9.43
CA LEU A 50 25.88 8.97 -9.63
C LEU A 50 25.43 10.43 -9.66
N ALA A 51 24.30 10.76 -10.30
CA ALA A 51 23.72 12.09 -10.24
C ALA A 51 23.36 12.50 -8.80
N LYS A 52 22.81 11.59 -8.00
CA LYS A 52 22.58 11.82 -6.55
C LYS A 52 23.88 11.99 -5.77
N LEU A 53 24.94 11.26 -6.14
CA LEU A 53 26.27 11.38 -5.53
C LEU A 53 26.93 12.73 -5.87
N ARG A 54 26.87 13.18 -7.13
CA ARG A 54 27.28 14.53 -7.56
C ARG A 54 26.56 15.61 -6.74
N TRP A 55 25.23 15.56 -6.69
CA TRP A 55 24.44 16.46 -5.83
C TRP A 55 24.84 16.39 -4.35
N SER A 56 25.31 15.25 -3.84
CA SER A 56 25.81 15.12 -2.46
C SER A 56 27.24 15.65 -2.27
N MET A 57 28.06 15.69 -3.31
CA MET A 57 29.44 16.19 -3.26
C MET A 57 29.50 17.71 -3.50
N ILE A 58 28.68 18.26 -4.40
CA ILE A 58 28.52 19.72 -4.59
C ILE A 58 28.13 20.37 -3.25
N ARG A 59 27.08 19.87 -2.60
CA ARG A 59 26.65 20.29 -1.24
C ARG A 59 27.70 20.16 -0.13
N ARG A 60 28.79 19.41 -0.36
CA ARG A 60 29.93 19.30 0.58
C ARG A 60 31.12 20.18 0.19
N ALA A 61 31.14 20.70 -1.04
CA ALA A 61 32.16 21.61 -1.55
C ALA A 61 31.75 23.07 -1.31
N ASP A 62 30.46 23.40 -1.46
CA ASP A 62 29.91 24.75 -1.24
C ASP A 62 29.85 25.15 0.24
N SER A 63 30.13 24.23 1.17
CA SER A 63 30.23 24.47 2.62
C SER A 63 31.53 25.21 3.02
N GLY A 64 31.75 26.39 2.43
CA GLY A 64 32.66 27.43 2.93
C GLY A 64 32.04 28.24 4.08
N PRO A 65 32.81 29.14 4.72
CA PRO A 65 32.33 29.94 5.85
C PRO A 65 31.40 31.09 5.41
N ASP A 66 30.11 30.75 5.31
CA ASP A 66 28.92 31.59 5.52
C ASP A 66 28.83 32.97 4.81
N GLU A 67 28.22 32.99 3.62
CA GLU A 67 27.37 34.12 3.16
C GLU A 67 26.13 33.61 2.38
N GLY A 68 25.14 33.08 3.09
CA GLY A 68 23.78 33.62 3.00
C GLY A 68 22.89 33.51 1.74
N GLU A 69 22.82 32.38 1.02
CA GLU A 69 21.54 31.93 0.40
C GLU A 69 21.11 30.60 1.02
N GLY A 70 20.37 30.69 2.13
CA GLY A 70 20.27 29.61 3.11
C GLY A 70 19.68 28.29 2.58
N GLU A 71 20.46 27.21 2.71
CA GLU A 71 19.92 25.86 2.88
C GLU A 71 19.00 25.87 4.12
N LYS A 72 17.70 26.11 3.92
CA LYS A 72 16.70 25.77 4.92
C LYS A 72 16.81 24.26 5.18
N GLU A 73 16.97 23.92 6.45
CA GLU A 73 16.99 22.55 6.94
C GLU A 73 15.86 21.72 6.30
N ARG A 74 16.15 20.47 5.93
CA ARG A 74 15.23 19.67 5.11
C ARG A 74 13.97 19.31 5.90
N VAL A 75 12.96 20.16 5.82
CA VAL A 75 11.61 19.88 6.32
C VAL A 75 11.06 18.67 5.56
N TRP A 76 10.83 17.57 6.27
CA TRP A 76 10.08 16.44 5.75
C TRP A 76 8.57 16.75 5.86
N PRO A 77 7.74 16.26 4.92
CA PRO A 77 6.33 16.62 4.94
C PRO A 77 5.50 15.96 6.04
N PHE A 78 6.11 15.10 6.86
CA PHE A 78 5.53 14.49 8.05
C PHE A 78 6.53 14.55 9.19
N ASP A 79 6.05 14.95 10.37
CA ASP A 79 6.76 14.92 11.64
C ASP A 79 6.07 13.90 12.56
N LEU A 80 6.82 12.90 13.01
CA LEU A 80 6.34 11.81 13.87
C LEU A 80 6.10 12.25 15.32
N GLU A 81 6.85 13.23 15.83
CA GLU A 81 6.75 13.69 17.22
C GLU A 81 5.50 14.54 17.41
N THR A 82 5.27 15.50 16.52
CA THR A 82 4.09 16.38 16.53
C THR A 82 2.88 15.79 15.79
N LYS A 83 3.09 14.73 14.99
CA LYS A 83 2.08 14.09 14.12
C LYS A 83 1.47 15.04 13.09
N THR A 84 2.24 16.04 12.64
CA THR A 84 1.79 17.02 11.64
C THR A 84 2.25 16.62 10.24
N PHE A 85 1.32 16.65 9.28
CA PHE A 85 1.65 16.71 7.85
C PHE A 85 1.67 18.17 7.39
N ASP A 86 2.79 18.61 6.80
CA ASP A 86 2.90 19.89 6.09
C ASP A 86 3.42 19.66 4.67
N LEU A 87 2.57 19.88 3.68
CA LEU A 87 2.92 19.74 2.26
C LEU A 87 3.37 21.07 1.63
N HIS A 88 3.33 22.19 2.35
CA HIS A 88 3.75 23.51 1.85
C HIS A 88 5.19 23.54 1.35
N TYR A 89 6.08 22.75 1.98
CA TYR A 89 7.49 22.60 1.60
C TYR A 89 7.81 21.29 0.88
N LEU A 90 6.81 20.47 0.50
CA LEU A 90 7.00 19.28 -0.34
C LEU A 90 7.74 19.68 -1.62
N ARG A 91 8.90 19.08 -1.91
CA ARG A 91 9.62 19.39 -3.15
C ARG A 91 9.21 18.39 -4.25
N PRO A 92 9.22 18.82 -5.53
CA PRO A 92 8.93 17.93 -6.65
C PRO A 92 9.81 16.67 -6.71
N THR A 93 11.01 16.72 -6.13
CA THR A 93 11.99 15.63 -6.03
C THR A 93 11.76 14.66 -4.88
N ASP A 94 10.97 15.03 -3.86
CA ASP A 94 10.55 14.10 -2.81
C ASP A 94 9.43 13.16 -3.31
N ILE A 95 8.78 13.51 -4.43
CA ILE A 95 7.84 12.64 -5.15
C ILE A 95 8.64 11.69 -6.06
N PRO A 96 8.48 10.35 -5.94
CA PRO A 96 9.40 9.38 -6.55
C PRO A 96 9.36 9.28 -8.08
N PHE A 97 8.32 9.81 -8.72
CA PHE A 97 8.13 9.78 -10.18
C PHE A 97 8.28 11.17 -10.84
N ASN A 98 9.21 11.98 -10.32
CA ASN A 98 9.49 13.32 -10.85
C ASN A 98 9.97 13.28 -12.32
N ASN A 99 9.09 13.63 -13.25
CA ASN A 99 9.32 13.58 -14.70
C ASN A 99 10.42 14.56 -15.21
N ARG A 100 10.92 15.46 -14.34
CA ARG A 100 11.99 16.42 -14.70
C ARG A 100 13.18 16.26 -13.77
N VAL A 101 14.23 15.60 -14.29
CA VAL A 101 15.54 15.52 -13.66
C VAL A 101 16.39 16.70 -14.14
N CYS A 102 16.76 17.59 -13.22
CA CYS A 102 17.88 18.50 -13.43
C CYS A 102 19.16 17.72 -13.08
N LEU A 103 20.03 17.52 -14.07
CA LEU A 103 21.36 16.96 -13.81
C LEU A 103 22.23 18.03 -13.16
N PRO A 104 23.06 17.68 -12.17
CA PRO A 104 24.06 18.60 -11.64
C PRO A 104 25.18 18.78 -12.67
N ASP A 105 25.89 19.90 -12.57
CA ASP A 105 27.14 20.12 -13.30
C ASP A 105 28.22 19.08 -12.89
N ALA A 106 29.25 18.97 -13.72
CA ALA A 106 30.36 18.06 -13.46
C ALA A 106 31.14 18.47 -12.21
N LEU A 107 31.66 17.48 -11.47
CA LEU A 107 32.62 17.71 -10.39
C LEU A 107 34.03 17.91 -10.95
N GLU A 108 34.96 18.32 -10.09
CA GLU A 108 36.40 18.26 -10.35
C GLU A 108 36.83 16.89 -10.87
N ASP A 109 37.74 16.88 -11.85
CA ASP A 109 38.12 15.72 -12.66
C ASP A 109 38.42 14.46 -11.84
N ASP A 110 39.18 14.56 -10.74
CA ASP A 110 39.52 13.41 -9.88
C ASP A 110 38.28 12.73 -9.28
N LYS A 111 37.29 13.51 -8.85
CA LYS A 111 36.04 12.99 -8.27
C LYS A 111 35.16 12.37 -9.36
N GLU A 112 35.14 12.96 -10.55
CA GLU A 112 34.43 12.41 -11.70
C GLU A 112 35.07 11.09 -12.18
N ILE A 113 36.40 11.00 -12.21
CA ILE A 113 37.16 9.77 -12.49
C ILE A 113 36.79 8.64 -11.51
N ASP A 114 36.75 8.93 -10.20
CA ASP A 114 36.35 7.95 -9.19
C ASP A 114 34.88 7.48 -9.35
N MET A 115 33.97 8.38 -9.74
CA MET A 115 32.60 8.03 -10.06
C MET A 115 32.49 7.18 -11.33
N GLN A 116 33.27 7.45 -12.38
CA GLN A 116 33.34 6.60 -13.57
C GLN A 116 33.97 5.23 -13.25
N HIS A 117 34.95 5.15 -12.34
CA HIS A 117 35.46 3.87 -11.83
C HIS A 117 34.40 3.09 -11.04
N LEU A 118 33.59 3.76 -10.20
CA LEU A 118 32.46 3.12 -9.51
C LEU A 118 31.40 2.64 -10.50
N LYS A 119 31.05 3.46 -11.50
CA LYS A 119 30.18 3.08 -12.62
C LYS A 119 30.68 1.80 -13.30
N GLY A 120 31.96 1.78 -13.67
CA GLY A 120 32.60 0.61 -14.30
C GLY A 120 32.55 -0.64 -13.42
N LYS A 121 32.79 -0.52 -12.10
CA LYS A 121 32.66 -1.64 -11.15
C LYS A 121 31.22 -2.16 -11.07
N LEU A 122 30.22 -1.28 -10.99
CA LEU A 122 28.81 -1.66 -10.91
C LEU A 122 28.32 -2.29 -12.22
N ILE A 123 28.65 -1.69 -13.37
CA ILE A 123 28.37 -2.26 -14.70
C ILE A 123 29.02 -3.64 -14.85
N ARG A 124 30.27 -3.81 -14.40
CA ARG A 124 30.94 -5.13 -14.43
C ARG A 124 30.25 -6.14 -13.52
N ALA A 125 29.86 -5.76 -12.31
CA ALA A 125 29.11 -6.63 -11.40
C ALA A 125 27.74 -7.02 -11.99
N THR A 126 27.04 -6.11 -12.66
CA THR A 126 25.80 -6.40 -13.41
C THR A 126 26.08 -7.38 -14.57
N LYS A 127 27.16 -7.18 -15.34
CA LYS A 127 27.55 -8.11 -16.42
C LYS A 127 27.94 -9.49 -15.92
N GLU A 128 28.68 -9.58 -14.81
CA GLU A 128 29.00 -10.85 -14.13
C GLU A 128 27.75 -11.54 -13.57
N TYR A 129 26.78 -10.78 -13.03
CA TYR A 129 25.51 -11.30 -12.55
C TYR A 129 24.65 -11.86 -13.70
N ILE A 130 24.53 -11.11 -14.81
CA ILE A 130 23.86 -11.58 -16.04
C ILE A 130 24.57 -12.82 -16.64
N GLY A 131 25.89 -12.94 -16.44
CA GLY A 131 26.71 -14.05 -16.91
C GLY A 131 26.72 -15.30 -16.02
N ARG A 132 26.14 -15.25 -14.81
CA ARG A 132 25.97 -16.43 -13.94
C ARG A 132 24.56 -16.97 -14.13
N GLU A 133 24.44 -18.23 -14.53
CA GLU A 133 23.15 -18.89 -14.70
C GLU A 133 22.44 -19.05 -13.35
N THR A 134 21.48 -18.16 -13.05
CA THR A 134 20.51 -18.34 -11.97
C THR A 134 19.27 -19.01 -12.54
N ASP A 135 19.00 -20.25 -12.16
CA ASP A 135 17.79 -20.96 -12.51
C ASP A 135 16.60 -20.53 -11.63
N LYS A 136 15.47 -20.21 -12.26
CA LYS A 136 14.16 -20.15 -11.59
C LYS A 136 13.12 -20.84 -12.47
N SER A 137 12.46 -21.82 -11.88
CA SER A 137 11.62 -22.82 -12.55
C SER A 137 10.19 -22.32 -12.81
N SER A 138 10.03 -21.33 -13.69
CA SER A 138 8.71 -20.97 -14.22
C SER A 138 8.45 -21.71 -15.53
N ARG A 139 7.35 -22.45 -15.59
CA ARG A 139 6.86 -23.11 -16.81
C ARG A 139 6.07 -22.11 -17.66
N PHE A 140 6.08 -22.29 -18.98
CA PHE A 140 5.12 -21.64 -19.86
C PHE A 140 3.83 -22.45 -19.93
N ALA A 141 2.70 -21.77 -19.76
CA ALA A 141 1.39 -22.24 -20.20
C ALA A 141 1.02 -21.45 -21.47
N VAL A 142 0.47 -22.14 -22.46
CA VAL A 142 -0.12 -21.53 -23.66
C VAL A 142 -1.57 -21.99 -23.74
N ASP A 143 -2.46 -21.02 -23.93
CA ASP A 143 -3.91 -21.24 -23.97
C ASP A 143 -4.54 -20.38 -25.07
N THR A 144 -5.74 -20.73 -25.51
CA THR A 144 -6.42 -19.97 -26.57
C THR A 144 -6.94 -18.65 -26.01
N LEU A 145 -7.13 -17.63 -26.85
CA LEU A 145 -7.83 -16.42 -26.45
C LEU A 145 -9.22 -16.75 -25.89
N ASP A 146 -9.94 -17.67 -26.53
CA ASP A 146 -11.25 -18.14 -26.08
C ASP A 146 -11.20 -18.77 -24.67
N ASN A 147 -10.23 -19.64 -24.40
CA ASN A 147 -10.07 -20.24 -23.08
C ASN A 147 -9.61 -19.24 -22.02
N TYR A 148 -8.69 -18.34 -22.36
CA TYR A 148 -8.29 -17.25 -21.47
C TYR A 148 -9.51 -16.39 -21.11
N CYS A 149 -10.38 -16.10 -22.09
CA CYS A 149 -11.63 -15.40 -21.89
C CYS A 149 -12.59 -16.20 -20.99
N VAL A 150 -12.78 -17.51 -21.21
CA VAL A 150 -13.60 -18.38 -20.35
C VAL A 150 -13.05 -18.46 -18.92
N ALA A 151 -11.73 -18.60 -18.75
CA ALA A 151 -11.07 -18.69 -17.45
C ALA A 151 -11.14 -17.37 -16.67
N CYS A 152 -11.05 -16.23 -17.36
CA CYS A 152 -11.19 -14.90 -16.76
C CYS A 152 -12.65 -14.48 -16.58
N GLN A 153 -13.62 -15.13 -17.24
CA GLN A 153 -15.04 -14.76 -17.21
C GLN A 153 -15.60 -14.53 -15.80
N PRO A 154 -15.36 -15.39 -14.79
CA PRO A 154 -15.86 -15.17 -13.42
C PRO A 154 -15.32 -13.91 -12.74
N HIS A 155 -14.22 -13.33 -13.25
CA HIS A 155 -13.61 -12.11 -12.75
C HIS A 155 -14.04 -10.84 -13.50
N VAL A 156 -14.58 -10.97 -14.72
CA VAL A 156 -14.91 -9.83 -15.59
C VAL A 156 -16.39 -9.74 -16.00
N GLU A 157 -17.20 -10.78 -15.75
CA GLU A 157 -18.60 -10.85 -16.19
C GLU A 157 -19.50 -9.76 -15.56
N ASN A 158 -19.21 -9.38 -14.31
CA ASN A 158 -19.98 -8.41 -13.54
C ASN A 158 -19.51 -6.96 -13.79
N ASP A 159 -18.41 -6.77 -14.50
CA ASP A 159 -17.80 -5.46 -14.73
C ASP A 159 -18.22 -4.87 -16.08
N PRO A 160 -18.92 -3.72 -16.11
CA PRO A 160 -19.43 -3.15 -17.34
C PRO A 160 -18.30 -2.66 -18.26
N THR A 161 -18.45 -2.91 -19.55
CA THR A 161 -17.64 -2.28 -20.60
C THR A 161 -17.97 -0.78 -20.67
N VAL A 162 -16.93 0.04 -20.80
CA VAL A 162 -16.97 1.49 -20.69
C VAL A 162 -16.65 2.11 -22.06
N THR A 163 -17.37 3.16 -22.43
CA THR A 163 -17.06 3.94 -23.64
C THR A 163 -15.84 4.83 -23.43
N GLU A 164 -15.10 5.12 -24.50
CA GLU A 164 -13.96 6.04 -24.48
C GLU A 164 -14.34 7.41 -23.88
N GLU A 165 -15.51 7.96 -24.23
CA GLU A 165 -16.06 9.21 -23.67
C GLU A 165 -16.19 9.17 -22.13
N LEU A 166 -16.65 8.06 -21.55
CA LEU A 166 -16.79 7.91 -20.11
C LEU A 166 -15.42 7.81 -19.42
N HIS A 167 -14.47 7.10 -20.04
CA HIS A 167 -13.09 7.01 -19.56
C HIS A 167 -12.38 8.37 -19.60
N GLU A 168 -12.45 9.09 -20.73
CA GLU A 168 -11.90 10.44 -20.86
C GLU A 168 -12.49 11.43 -19.85
N LYS A 169 -13.81 11.36 -19.63
CA LYS A 169 -14.50 12.19 -18.64
C LYS A 169 -14.00 11.90 -17.22
N ALA A 170 -13.86 10.63 -16.84
CA ALA A 170 -13.31 10.27 -15.54
C ALA A 170 -11.84 10.69 -15.40
N GLN A 171 -11.03 10.56 -16.45
CA GLN A 171 -9.66 11.06 -16.47
C GLN A 171 -9.61 12.59 -16.29
N ALA A 172 -10.50 13.35 -16.94
CA ALA A 172 -10.60 14.80 -16.76
C ALA A 172 -11.00 15.18 -15.32
N GLU A 173 -11.89 14.41 -14.69
CA GLU A 173 -12.34 14.60 -13.32
C GLU A 173 -11.23 14.24 -12.30
N ALA A 174 -10.50 13.14 -12.51
CA ALA A 174 -9.33 12.75 -11.71
C ALA A 174 -8.22 13.82 -11.73
N ASN A 175 -7.94 14.39 -12.91
CA ASN A 175 -7.02 15.51 -13.05
C ASN A 175 -7.54 16.77 -12.34
N ALA A 176 -8.86 17.02 -12.38
CA ALA A 176 -9.47 18.15 -11.69
C ALA A 176 -9.37 18.03 -10.17
N HIS A 177 -9.64 16.85 -9.59
CA HIS A 177 -9.38 16.56 -8.18
C HIS A 177 -7.91 16.86 -7.84
N SER A 178 -6.97 16.30 -8.60
CA SER A 178 -5.53 16.49 -8.37
C SER A 178 -5.11 17.96 -8.33
N VAL A 179 -5.62 18.78 -9.25
CA VAL A 179 -5.35 20.23 -9.29
C VAL A 179 -5.89 20.97 -8.06
N LEU A 180 -7.10 20.62 -7.60
CA LEU A 180 -7.69 21.26 -6.41
C LEU A 180 -7.02 20.78 -5.12
N TRP A 181 -6.65 19.51 -5.01
CA TRP A 181 -5.93 18.98 -3.86
C TRP A 181 -4.55 19.63 -3.66
N VAL A 182 -3.81 19.91 -4.74
CA VAL A 182 -2.57 20.71 -4.67
C VAL A 182 -2.81 22.09 -4.06
N ARG A 183 -3.97 22.72 -4.33
CA ARG A 183 -4.32 24.05 -3.80
C ARG A 183 -4.84 24.00 -2.36
N ILE A 184 -5.66 23.00 -2.03
CA ILE A 184 -6.16 22.75 -0.66
C ILE A 184 -4.99 22.54 0.31
N LEU A 185 -3.94 21.86 -0.15
CA LEU A 185 -2.76 21.51 0.65
C LEU A 185 -1.59 22.51 0.49
N ASN A 186 -1.77 23.59 -0.29
CA ASN A 186 -0.73 24.53 -0.72
C ASN A 186 0.59 23.84 -1.16
N ALA A 187 0.47 22.69 -1.83
CA ALA A 187 1.55 21.70 -1.92
C ALA A 187 2.76 22.23 -2.71
N GLY A 188 3.89 22.37 -2.02
CA GLY A 188 5.15 22.93 -2.51
C GLY A 188 5.12 24.41 -2.87
N GLU A 189 4.19 25.20 -2.33
CA GLU A 189 4.18 26.66 -2.48
C GLU A 189 5.46 27.30 -1.92
N GLY A 190 5.88 26.89 -0.72
CA GLY A 190 7.08 27.40 -0.04
C GLY A 190 8.41 27.08 -0.73
N VAL A 191 8.38 26.31 -1.83
CA VAL A 191 9.54 25.95 -2.66
C VAL A 191 9.32 26.23 -4.15
N GLY A 192 8.24 26.95 -4.53
CA GLY A 192 7.89 27.22 -5.94
C GLY A 192 7.59 25.95 -6.77
N GLY A 193 7.31 24.83 -6.09
CA GLY A 193 7.19 23.49 -6.68
C GLY A 193 5.80 23.15 -7.22
N GLN A 194 4.77 23.93 -6.90
CA GLN A 194 3.35 23.67 -7.17
C GLN A 194 3.07 23.09 -8.57
N ALA A 195 3.57 23.74 -9.64
CA ALA A 195 3.34 23.31 -11.02
C ALA A 195 3.96 21.94 -11.34
N ARG A 196 5.11 21.62 -10.74
CA ARG A 196 5.77 20.31 -10.89
C ARG A 196 5.11 19.25 -10.02
N ILE A 197 4.63 19.61 -8.83
CA ILE A 197 3.90 18.70 -7.93
C ILE A 197 2.55 18.31 -8.55
N LYS A 198 1.82 19.27 -9.12
CA LYS A 198 0.65 19.04 -9.99
C LYS A 198 0.97 18.06 -11.14
N SER A 199 2.18 18.11 -11.70
CA SER A 199 2.64 17.17 -12.74
C SER A 199 3.14 15.82 -12.21
N ASN A 200 3.38 15.68 -10.91
CA ASN A 200 4.01 14.52 -10.28
C ASN A 200 3.07 13.75 -9.33
N MET A 201 1.91 14.28 -8.95
CA MET A 201 0.97 13.70 -7.95
C MET A 201 0.24 12.40 -8.40
N LEU A 202 0.77 11.68 -9.39
CA LEU A 202 0.32 10.33 -9.75
C LEU A 202 0.99 9.29 -8.85
N VAL A 203 0.33 8.99 -7.72
CA VAL A 203 0.46 7.79 -6.84
C VAL A 203 1.78 7.61 -6.07
N TRP A 204 1.71 7.55 -4.72
CA TRP A 204 2.71 6.88 -3.87
C TRP A 204 2.15 6.42 -2.49
N LYS A 205 3.03 6.10 -1.52
CA LYS A 205 3.04 4.98 -0.55
C LYS A 205 2.99 5.47 0.94
N GLU A 206 3.46 4.71 1.95
CA GLU A 206 2.63 3.91 2.89
C GLU A 206 3.31 3.84 4.27
N GLU A 207 2.56 4.17 5.35
CA GLU A 207 2.96 4.26 6.77
C GLU A 207 1.68 4.10 7.64
N GLU A 208 1.62 3.51 8.84
CA GLU A 208 2.43 2.46 9.51
C GLU A 208 1.62 1.85 10.70
N SER A 209 1.30 0.53 10.70
CA SER A 209 0.73 -0.22 11.85
C SER A 209 0.78 -1.76 11.69
N VAL A 210 1.62 -2.23 10.79
CA VAL A 210 1.68 -3.61 10.27
C VAL A 210 2.92 -4.26 10.86
N CYS A 211 2.88 -5.54 11.25
CA CYS A 211 4.10 -6.28 11.56
C CYS A 211 4.94 -6.32 10.27
N LEU A 212 6.11 -5.70 10.19
CA LEU A 212 6.79 -5.51 8.90
C LEU A 212 7.61 -6.73 8.46
N ASN A 213 7.93 -7.62 9.40
CA ASN A 213 8.86 -8.73 9.22
C ASN A 213 8.76 -9.75 10.37
N THR A 214 9.44 -10.88 10.19
CA THR A 214 9.53 -11.98 11.16
C THR A 214 10.19 -11.54 12.48
N GLU A 215 11.15 -10.61 12.46
CA GLU A 215 11.86 -10.13 13.64
C GLU A 215 10.97 -9.36 14.64
N GLU A 216 10.02 -8.57 14.17
CA GLU A 216 9.03 -7.89 15.03
C GLU A 216 8.11 -8.90 15.73
N MET A 217 7.68 -9.95 15.02
CA MET A 217 6.87 -11.03 15.58
C MET A 217 7.61 -11.81 16.67
N LEU A 218 8.89 -12.12 16.42
CA LEU A 218 9.78 -12.76 17.41
C LEU A 218 9.97 -11.91 18.68
N ALA A 219 10.02 -10.57 18.54
CA ALA A 219 10.13 -9.67 19.68
C ALA A 219 8.89 -9.72 20.59
N ASP A 220 7.69 -9.90 20.01
CA ASP A 220 6.45 -10.06 20.79
C ASP A 220 6.33 -11.44 21.44
N PHE A 221 6.71 -12.53 20.76
CA PHE A 221 6.78 -13.85 21.40
C PHE A 221 7.76 -13.86 22.58
N LYS A 222 8.88 -13.15 22.48
CA LYS A 222 9.81 -12.98 23.60
C LYS A 222 9.17 -12.21 24.76
N ARG A 223 8.56 -11.04 24.50
CA ARG A 223 7.82 -10.26 25.52
C ARG A 223 6.76 -11.10 26.23
N LEU A 224 6.04 -11.93 25.48
CA LEU A 224 5.03 -12.85 26.01
C LEU A 224 5.64 -13.91 26.94
N ASN A 225 6.69 -14.60 26.49
CA ASN A 225 7.37 -15.63 27.30
C ASN A 225 8.00 -15.04 28.58
N ASP A 226 8.51 -13.80 28.50
CA ASP A 226 9.03 -13.05 29.64
C ASP A 226 7.92 -12.62 30.64
N SER A 227 6.64 -12.66 30.25
CA SER A 227 5.49 -12.38 31.16
C SER A 227 5.00 -13.57 32.00
N HIS A 228 5.54 -14.78 31.76
CA HIS A 228 5.37 -15.99 32.59
C HIS A 228 3.91 -16.44 32.79
N ILE A 229 3.24 -16.78 31.70
CA ILE A 229 1.81 -17.13 31.71
C ILE A 229 1.57 -18.52 32.32
N SER A 230 0.80 -18.54 33.42
CA SER A 230 0.29 -19.75 34.09
C SER A 230 -1.12 -20.16 33.65
N GLU A 231 -1.77 -19.36 32.79
CA GLU A 231 -3.08 -19.66 32.20
C GLU A 231 -2.87 -20.54 30.95
N ASP A 232 -3.83 -21.43 30.64
CA ASP A 232 -3.77 -22.22 29.40
C ASP A 232 -4.04 -21.31 28.19
N ILE A 233 -3.14 -21.33 27.21
CA ILE A 233 -3.19 -20.49 26.01
C ILE A 233 -3.17 -21.34 24.74
N ILE A 234 -3.81 -20.82 23.70
CA ILE A 234 -3.80 -21.34 22.34
C ILE A 234 -3.20 -20.31 21.38
N VAL A 235 -2.60 -20.78 20.28
CA VAL A 235 -2.17 -19.96 19.14
C VAL A 235 -3.00 -20.33 17.92
N GLY A 236 -3.44 -19.33 17.18
CA GLY A 236 -4.17 -19.47 15.91
C GLY A 236 -3.79 -18.35 14.95
N SER A 237 -3.97 -18.60 13.66
CA SER A 237 -3.82 -17.61 12.60
C SER A 237 -5.12 -17.51 11.80
N ALA A 238 -5.36 -16.40 11.13
CA ALA A 238 -6.52 -16.18 10.29
C ALA A 238 -6.16 -15.33 9.06
N ASP A 239 -6.68 -15.65 7.88
CA ASP A 239 -6.49 -14.87 6.65
C ASP A 239 -7.82 -14.27 6.19
N VAL A 240 -7.79 -13.08 5.58
CA VAL A 240 -8.98 -12.45 4.99
C VAL A 240 -9.10 -12.82 3.52
N LYS A 241 -10.16 -13.57 3.18
CA LYS A 241 -10.45 -13.94 1.79
C LYS A 241 -10.56 -12.72 0.87
N ALA A 242 -9.55 -12.60 0.01
CA ALA A 242 -9.49 -11.60 -1.05
C ALA A 242 -9.84 -10.18 -0.56
N LEU A 243 -9.20 -9.73 0.54
CA LEU A 243 -9.53 -8.47 1.23
C LEU A 243 -9.88 -7.33 0.27
N ASN A 244 -8.97 -7.00 -0.66
CA ASN A 244 -9.12 -5.89 -1.59
C ASN A 244 -10.42 -6.00 -2.45
N PRO A 245 -10.67 -7.07 -3.23
CA PRO A 245 -11.97 -7.28 -3.92
C PRO A 245 -13.22 -7.29 -3.04
N SER A 246 -13.10 -7.72 -1.78
CA SER A 246 -14.26 -7.91 -0.88
C SER A 246 -14.75 -6.61 -0.24
N LEU A 247 -13.94 -5.53 -0.23
CA LEU A 247 -14.26 -4.23 0.36
C LEU A 247 -15.56 -3.61 -0.18
N ASP A 248 -16.48 -3.23 0.70
CA ASP A 248 -17.51 -2.24 0.38
C ASP A 248 -16.83 -0.88 0.27
N ILE A 249 -16.78 -0.33 -0.93
CA ILE A 249 -16.14 0.96 -1.22
C ILE A 249 -16.70 2.10 -0.35
N THR A 250 -18.02 2.16 -0.16
CA THR A 250 -18.65 3.29 0.53
C THR A 250 -18.38 3.23 2.03
N PHE A 251 -18.57 2.05 2.63
CA PHE A 251 -18.28 1.83 4.04
C PHE A 251 -16.78 1.91 4.35
N THR A 252 -15.93 1.40 3.46
CA THR A 252 -14.46 1.53 3.56
C THR A 252 -14.05 2.99 3.65
N VAL A 253 -14.50 3.83 2.72
CA VAL A 253 -14.15 5.26 2.74
C VAL A 253 -14.70 5.97 3.98
N GLU A 254 -15.90 5.61 4.43
CA GLU A 254 -16.44 6.14 5.70
C GLU A 254 -15.50 5.82 6.88
N LYS A 255 -15.07 4.56 7.02
CA LYS A 255 -14.24 4.12 8.16
C LYS A 255 -12.79 4.58 8.07
N VAL A 256 -12.22 4.68 6.87
CA VAL A 256 -10.93 5.36 6.65
C VAL A 256 -10.99 6.83 7.11
N CYS A 257 -12.04 7.55 6.72
CA CYS A 257 -12.22 8.94 7.13
C CYS A 257 -12.54 9.09 8.63
N GLU A 258 -13.25 8.14 9.24
CA GLU A 258 -13.47 8.08 10.70
C GLU A 258 -12.15 7.87 11.46
N VAL A 259 -11.31 6.92 11.01
CA VAL A 259 -9.98 6.65 11.57
C VAL A 259 -9.07 7.87 11.43
N PHE A 260 -9.06 8.54 10.28
CA PHE A 260 -8.33 9.81 10.11
C PHE A 260 -8.86 10.88 11.08
N HIS A 261 -10.17 11.13 11.08
CA HIS A 261 -10.79 12.20 11.86
C HIS A 261 -10.50 12.06 13.36
N THR A 262 -10.61 10.83 13.88
CA THR A 262 -10.36 10.50 15.29
C THR A 262 -8.88 10.31 15.66
N SER A 263 -7.98 10.28 14.66
CA SER A 263 -6.54 10.24 14.92
C SER A 263 -6.03 11.57 15.49
N GLY A 264 -4.87 11.53 16.15
CA GLY A 264 -4.11 12.72 16.53
C GLY A 264 -3.31 13.36 15.39
N VAL A 265 -3.43 12.87 14.15
CA VAL A 265 -2.69 13.41 12.99
C VAL A 265 -3.30 14.75 12.58
N GLN A 266 -2.47 15.78 12.44
CA GLN A 266 -2.87 17.10 11.98
C GLN A 266 -2.37 17.37 10.56
N VAL A 267 -3.11 18.15 9.78
CA VAL A 267 -2.70 18.60 8.44
C VAL A 267 -2.60 20.12 8.48
N VAL A 268 -1.38 20.62 8.35
CA VAL A 268 -1.00 22.03 8.48
C VAL A 268 -1.09 22.71 7.12
N GLY A 269 -1.32 24.03 7.12
CA GLY A 269 -1.30 24.83 5.90
C GLY A 269 -2.50 24.62 4.96
N ILE A 270 -3.63 24.07 5.46
CA ILE A 270 -4.85 23.88 4.67
C ILE A 270 -5.40 25.24 4.20
N ASN A 271 -5.64 25.35 2.90
CA ASN A 271 -6.33 26.47 2.29
C ASN A 271 -7.86 26.31 2.43
N ALA A 272 -8.42 26.89 3.50
CA ALA A 272 -9.84 26.77 3.82
C ALA A 272 -10.79 27.29 2.71
N GLU A 273 -10.38 28.29 1.93
CA GLU A 273 -11.19 28.87 0.85
C GLU A 273 -11.28 27.93 -0.37
N GLU A 274 -10.15 27.31 -0.77
CA GLU A 274 -10.12 26.29 -1.82
C GLU A 274 -10.82 25.00 -1.35
N LEU A 275 -10.71 24.65 -0.06
CA LEU A 275 -11.41 23.51 0.54
C LEU A 275 -12.93 23.72 0.54
N GLY A 276 -13.40 24.90 0.96
CA GLY A 276 -14.82 25.27 0.87
C GLY A 276 -15.32 25.23 -0.57
N LEU A 277 -14.57 25.78 -1.53
CA LEU A 277 -14.90 25.72 -2.96
C LEU A 277 -14.98 24.27 -3.45
N TYR A 278 -14.03 23.41 -3.08
CA TYR A 278 -14.03 22.00 -3.43
C TYR A 278 -15.28 21.28 -2.91
N LEU A 279 -15.69 21.54 -1.66
CA LEU A 279 -16.93 20.99 -1.10
C LEU A 279 -18.16 21.50 -1.86
N ALA A 280 -18.26 22.80 -2.14
CA ALA A 280 -19.36 23.41 -2.90
C ALA A 280 -19.47 22.95 -4.37
N LEU A 281 -18.39 22.40 -4.93
CA LEU A 281 -18.36 21.81 -6.29
C LEU A 281 -18.81 20.33 -6.32
N ASN A 282 -18.68 19.62 -5.20
CA ASN A 282 -18.85 18.16 -5.14
C ASN A 282 -20.01 17.70 -4.23
N ARG A 283 -20.61 18.60 -3.45
CA ARG A 283 -21.78 18.36 -2.60
C ARG A 283 -22.89 19.36 -2.89
N THR A 284 -24.13 18.91 -2.72
CA THR A 284 -25.33 19.77 -2.78
C THR A 284 -25.48 20.64 -1.51
N GLU A 285 -26.27 21.71 -1.60
CA GLU A 285 -26.59 22.57 -0.43
C GLU A 285 -27.23 21.74 0.71
N THR A 286 -28.02 20.70 0.38
CA THR A 286 -28.62 19.78 1.35
C THR A 286 -27.56 18.94 2.06
N GLU A 287 -26.71 18.21 1.33
CA GLU A 287 -25.65 17.38 1.93
C GLU A 287 -24.73 18.21 2.83
N LEU A 288 -24.36 19.43 2.41
CA LEU A 288 -23.57 20.35 3.22
C LEU A 288 -24.32 20.87 4.46
N THR A 289 -25.65 20.94 4.43
CA THR A 289 -26.46 21.25 5.62
C THR A 289 -26.48 20.07 6.58
N ASP A 290 -26.67 18.85 6.07
CA ASP A 290 -26.77 17.62 6.87
C ASP A 290 -25.47 17.33 7.65
N VAL A 291 -24.30 17.65 7.07
CA VAL A 291 -23.00 17.57 7.76
C VAL A 291 -22.59 18.85 8.52
N GLY A 292 -23.42 19.90 8.50
CA GLY A 292 -23.20 21.15 9.24
C GLY A 292 -22.08 22.04 8.68
N LEU A 293 -21.79 21.96 7.38
CA LEU A 293 -20.68 22.67 6.71
C LEU A 293 -21.11 23.79 5.73
N LEU A 294 -22.41 23.94 5.43
CA LEU A 294 -22.92 24.85 4.40
C LEU A 294 -22.58 26.35 4.63
N GLN A 295 -22.37 26.77 5.87
CA GLN A 295 -22.00 28.15 6.22
C GLN A 295 -20.52 28.47 5.95
N PHE A 296 -19.64 27.46 5.97
CA PHE A 296 -18.21 27.59 5.67
C PHE A 296 -17.88 27.35 4.19
N CYS A 297 -18.89 27.05 3.37
CA CYS A 297 -18.74 26.82 1.93
C CYS A 297 -19.26 28.02 1.11
N PRO A 298 -18.57 28.42 0.03
CA PRO A 298 -19.05 29.47 -0.87
C PRO A 298 -20.32 29.02 -1.60
N ARG A 299 -21.27 29.93 -1.80
CA ARG A 299 -22.60 29.61 -2.37
C ARG A 299 -22.75 30.16 -3.78
N ARG A 300 -23.46 29.44 -4.65
CA ARG A 300 -23.59 29.84 -6.06
C ARG A 300 -24.40 31.14 -6.20
N LYS A 301 -23.79 32.19 -6.76
CA LYS A 301 -24.35 33.55 -6.84
C LYS A 301 -25.65 33.65 -7.64
N THR A 302 -25.84 32.81 -8.66
CA THR A 302 -27.09 32.75 -9.43
C THR A 302 -27.46 31.32 -9.78
N ARG A 303 -28.74 30.95 -9.63
CA ARG A 303 -29.25 29.62 -10.03
C ARG A 303 -29.48 29.49 -11.56
N ARG A 304 -29.25 30.56 -12.35
CA ARG A 304 -29.42 30.57 -13.81
C ARG A 304 -28.24 29.91 -14.53
N GLY A 305 -28.51 29.11 -15.57
CA GLY A 305 -27.50 28.42 -16.37
C GLY A 305 -26.93 27.15 -15.73
N ARG A 306 -25.97 26.51 -16.40
CA ARG A 306 -25.30 25.29 -15.91
C ARG A 306 -24.56 25.58 -14.58
N PRO A 307 -24.63 24.71 -13.57
CA PRO A 307 -23.79 24.82 -12.37
C PRO A 307 -22.29 24.79 -12.74
N PRO A 308 -21.43 25.50 -11.99
CA PRO A 308 -19.99 25.26 -12.03
C PRO A 308 -19.67 23.78 -11.78
N THR A 309 -18.68 23.24 -12.49
CA THR A 309 -18.18 21.87 -12.29
C THR A 309 -16.71 21.90 -11.87
N ILE A 310 -16.25 20.81 -11.24
CA ILE A 310 -14.84 20.64 -10.84
C ILE A 310 -13.87 20.75 -12.03
N THR A 311 -14.30 20.31 -13.21
CA THR A 311 -13.59 20.41 -14.51
C THR A 311 -13.72 21.77 -15.20
N GLY A 312 -14.54 22.68 -14.68
CA GLY A 312 -14.85 23.98 -15.29
C GLY A 312 -14.00 25.12 -14.72
N CYS A 313 -14.66 26.24 -14.40
CA CYS A 313 -14.00 27.44 -13.85
C CYS A 313 -13.20 27.21 -12.57
N ALA A 314 -13.44 26.11 -11.84
CA ALA A 314 -12.65 25.69 -10.69
C ALA A 314 -11.16 25.50 -11.03
N LEU A 315 -10.84 25.09 -12.26
CA LEU A 315 -9.46 24.87 -12.69
C LEU A 315 -8.70 26.15 -13.06
N ASP A 316 -9.37 27.27 -13.29
CA ASP A 316 -8.73 28.53 -13.70
C ASP A 316 -7.68 28.97 -12.66
N GLU A 317 -6.47 29.27 -13.13
CA GLU A 317 -5.34 29.66 -12.26
C GLU A 317 -5.57 31.04 -11.64
N ASN A 318 -6.36 31.91 -12.29
CA ASN A 318 -6.76 33.20 -11.74
C ASN A 318 -7.90 33.03 -10.72
N LYS A 319 -7.58 33.26 -9.44
CA LYS A 319 -8.53 33.21 -8.32
C LYS A 319 -9.81 34.02 -8.57
N THR A 320 -9.69 35.24 -9.09
CA THR A 320 -10.86 36.11 -9.37
C THR A 320 -11.81 35.49 -10.39
N LYS A 321 -11.31 34.79 -11.42
CA LYS A 321 -12.16 34.06 -12.38
C LYS A 321 -12.79 32.82 -11.75
N ARG A 322 -12.01 32.06 -10.96
CA ARG A 322 -12.43 30.85 -10.24
C ARG A 322 -13.60 31.12 -9.29
N PHE A 323 -13.50 32.19 -8.50
CA PHE A 323 -14.50 32.58 -7.50
C PHE A 323 -15.64 33.46 -8.06
N LYS A 324 -15.55 33.98 -9.29
CA LYS A 324 -16.58 34.83 -9.94
C LYS A 324 -18.02 34.29 -9.87
N PRO A 325 -18.30 32.97 -10.00
CA PRO A 325 -19.67 32.43 -9.91
C PRO A 325 -20.24 32.36 -8.50
N TRP A 326 -19.44 32.65 -7.48
CA TRP A 326 -19.71 32.35 -6.08
C TRP A 326 -19.88 33.60 -5.23
N LEU A 327 -20.62 33.45 -4.13
CA LEU A 327 -20.60 34.31 -2.97
C LEU A 327 -19.63 33.69 -1.95
N PRO A 328 -18.91 34.50 -1.15
CA PRO A 328 -18.06 33.98 -0.08
C PRO A 328 -18.87 33.15 0.92
N PRO A 329 -18.21 32.29 1.73
CA PRO A 329 -18.85 31.64 2.87
C PRO A 329 -19.42 32.69 3.85
N ALA A 330 -20.39 32.28 4.66
CA ALA A 330 -21.02 33.13 5.67
C ALA A 330 -20.16 33.25 6.94
N GLU A 331 -19.36 32.23 7.23
CA GLU A 331 -18.51 32.10 8.41
C GLU A 331 -17.12 31.57 8.02
N GLU A 332 -16.08 31.95 8.76
CA GLU A 332 -14.75 31.35 8.65
C GLU A 332 -14.67 30.11 9.57
N PRO A 333 -14.13 28.97 9.09
CA PRO A 333 -14.05 27.75 9.89
C PRO A 333 -12.91 27.84 10.93
N ASP A 334 -13.17 27.36 12.15
CA ASP A 334 -12.11 27.07 13.12
C ASP A 334 -11.31 25.81 12.74
N GLU A 335 -10.27 25.44 13.51
CA GLU A 335 -9.43 24.26 13.22
C GLU A 335 -10.24 22.95 13.18
N ASN A 336 -11.18 22.79 14.11
CA ASN A 336 -12.03 21.59 14.21
C ASN A 336 -13.00 21.49 13.01
N THR A 337 -13.57 22.61 12.59
CA THR A 337 -14.41 22.74 11.41
C THR A 337 -13.60 22.51 10.14
N THR A 338 -12.40 23.06 10.05
CA THR A 338 -11.45 22.81 8.95
C THR A 338 -11.11 21.31 8.87
N ARG A 339 -10.88 20.64 10.01
CA ARG A 339 -10.69 19.18 10.07
C ARG A 339 -11.92 18.42 9.55
N LYS A 340 -13.14 18.83 9.92
CA LYS A 340 -14.40 18.24 9.39
C LYS A 340 -14.54 18.46 7.89
N MET A 341 -14.29 19.67 7.39
CA MET A 341 -14.30 20.01 5.97
C MET A 341 -13.29 19.15 5.19
N PHE A 342 -12.08 19.00 5.73
CA PHE A 342 -11.03 18.18 5.12
C PHE A 342 -11.40 16.69 5.11
N THR A 343 -11.96 16.19 6.21
CA THR A 343 -12.49 14.81 6.31
C THR A 343 -13.59 14.56 5.26
N GLU A 344 -14.47 15.53 5.04
CA GLU A 344 -15.53 15.43 4.02
C GLU A 344 -14.96 15.49 2.59
N ALA A 345 -13.94 16.33 2.36
CA ALA A 345 -13.22 16.36 1.09
C ALA A 345 -12.49 15.04 0.80
N MET A 346 -11.88 14.41 1.82
CA MET A 346 -11.29 13.07 1.72
C MET A 346 -12.32 12.03 1.28
N LYS A 347 -13.53 12.01 1.88
CA LYS A 347 -14.59 11.08 1.45
C LYS A 347 -14.88 11.21 -0.04
N ILE A 348 -15.00 12.44 -0.53
CA ILE A 348 -15.28 12.73 -1.94
C ILE A 348 -14.18 12.17 -2.86
N VAL A 349 -12.91 12.48 -2.60
CA VAL A 349 -11.81 12.03 -3.47
C VAL A 349 -11.57 10.52 -3.38
N LEU A 350 -11.70 9.93 -2.19
CA LEU A 350 -11.51 8.49 -1.99
C LEU A 350 -12.65 7.69 -2.62
N LEU A 351 -13.91 8.15 -2.51
CA LEU A 351 -15.03 7.56 -3.23
C LEU A 351 -14.84 7.67 -4.75
N PHE A 352 -14.36 8.81 -5.25
CA PHE A 352 -14.05 8.98 -6.66
C PHE A 352 -12.97 7.98 -7.12
N ILE A 353 -11.83 7.92 -6.43
CA ILE A 353 -10.72 7.00 -6.77
C ILE A 353 -11.22 5.55 -6.72
N MET A 354 -11.92 5.15 -5.65
CA MET A 354 -12.31 3.77 -5.47
C MET A 354 -13.40 3.30 -6.45
N LYS A 355 -14.26 4.21 -6.93
CA LYS A 355 -15.36 3.91 -7.88
C LYS A 355 -14.98 4.08 -9.36
N ASN A 356 -13.77 4.55 -9.67
CA ASN A 356 -13.32 4.82 -11.05
C ASN A 356 -12.06 4.00 -11.38
N HIS A 357 -12.05 2.69 -11.05
CA HIS A 357 -10.96 1.80 -11.44
C HIS A 357 -11.21 1.15 -12.80
N TYR A 358 -10.56 1.68 -13.82
CA TYR A 358 -10.60 1.16 -15.17
C TYR A 358 -9.46 0.19 -15.45
N TYR A 359 -9.76 -0.88 -16.18
CA TYR A 359 -8.77 -1.84 -16.69
C TYR A 359 -9.12 -2.26 -18.12
N THR A 360 -8.15 -2.81 -18.85
CA THR A 360 -8.37 -3.33 -20.21
C THR A 360 -8.40 -4.85 -20.18
N PHE A 361 -9.41 -5.44 -20.83
CA PHE A 361 -9.58 -6.87 -21.02
C PHE A 361 -10.16 -7.14 -22.40
N ASP A 362 -9.58 -8.04 -23.18
CA ASP A 362 -9.96 -8.34 -24.57
C ASP A 362 -10.19 -7.06 -25.42
N ASN A 363 -9.21 -6.15 -25.38
CA ASN A 363 -9.26 -4.82 -26.03
C ASN A 363 -10.43 -3.90 -25.62
N GLN A 364 -11.24 -4.28 -24.64
CA GLN A 364 -12.31 -3.47 -24.07
C GLN A 364 -11.87 -2.82 -22.77
N VAL A 365 -12.24 -1.56 -22.55
CA VAL A 365 -12.09 -0.92 -21.23
C VAL A 365 -13.27 -1.36 -20.36
N LYS A 366 -12.99 -1.91 -19.18
CA LYS A 366 -13.97 -2.29 -18.16
C LYS A 366 -13.80 -1.43 -16.91
N LEU A 367 -14.89 -1.21 -16.19
CA LEU A 367 -14.91 -0.57 -14.87
C LEU A 367 -15.08 -1.65 -13.80
N GLN A 368 -14.16 -1.73 -12.83
CA GLN A 368 -14.30 -2.64 -11.71
C GLN A 368 -15.50 -2.24 -10.84
N SER A 369 -16.47 -3.14 -10.73
CA SER A 369 -17.77 -2.90 -10.08
C SER A 369 -17.73 -3.04 -8.55
N ARG A 370 -16.81 -3.86 -8.02
CA ARG A 370 -16.75 -4.20 -6.59
C ARG A 370 -15.31 -4.25 -6.06
N GLY A 371 -15.14 -3.72 -4.84
CA GLY A 371 -13.87 -3.73 -4.12
C GLY A 371 -12.76 -2.93 -4.80
N GLY A 372 -11.54 -3.30 -4.48
CA GLY A 372 -10.33 -2.74 -5.05
C GLY A 372 -9.56 -3.71 -5.95
N PRO A 373 -8.82 -3.21 -6.93
CA PRO A 373 -7.83 -3.98 -7.65
C PRO A 373 -6.69 -4.37 -6.71
N HIS A 374 -6.22 -5.59 -6.85
CA HIS A 374 -4.97 -5.98 -6.21
C HIS A 374 -3.81 -5.19 -6.83
N ARG A 375 -2.77 -4.89 -6.02
CA ARG A 375 -1.51 -4.26 -6.47
C ARG A 375 -1.57 -2.76 -6.80
N VAL A 376 -2.71 -2.08 -6.63
CA VAL A 376 -2.74 -0.61 -6.61
C VAL A 376 -2.46 -0.10 -5.20
N GLY A 377 -1.33 0.61 -5.03
CA GLY A 377 -0.82 1.03 -3.71
C GLY A 377 -1.85 1.71 -2.81
N THR A 378 -2.63 2.65 -3.36
CA THR A 378 -3.68 3.37 -2.62
C THR A 378 -4.71 2.43 -1.99
N TYR A 379 -5.14 1.38 -2.70
CA TYR A 379 -6.12 0.44 -2.15
C TYR A 379 -5.56 -0.39 -1.00
N TRP A 380 -4.27 -0.75 -1.02
CA TRP A 380 -3.63 -1.41 0.13
C TRP A 380 -3.62 -0.53 1.38
N VAL A 381 -3.34 0.77 1.24
CA VAL A 381 -3.37 1.72 2.38
C VAL A 381 -4.80 1.86 2.91
N LEU A 382 -5.80 1.97 2.02
CA LEU A 382 -7.21 2.05 2.41
C LEU A 382 -7.70 0.75 3.08
N ALA A 383 -7.28 -0.41 2.58
CA ALA A 383 -7.55 -1.71 3.17
C ALA A 383 -6.92 -1.85 4.56
N GLN A 384 -5.67 -1.41 4.75
CA GLN A 384 -5.01 -1.41 6.06
C GLN A 384 -5.72 -0.47 7.06
N LEU A 385 -6.10 0.74 6.65
CA LEU A 385 -6.82 1.69 7.50
C LEU A 385 -8.25 1.21 7.83
N PHE A 386 -8.92 0.53 6.90
CA PHE A 386 -10.17 -0.18 7.17
C PHE A 386 -9.96 -1.31 8.18
N MET A 387 -8.91 -2.11 8.00
CA MET A 387 -8.60 -3.19 8.94
C MET A 387 -8.20 -2.65 10.31
N VAL A 388 -7.56 -1.47 10.43
CA VAL A 388 -7.34 -0.81 11.75
C VAL A 388 -8.65 -0.48 12.47
N TRP A 389 -9.71 -0.11 11.73
CA TRP A 389 -11.06 0.02 12.32
C TRP A 389 -11.64 -1.37 12.70
N TRP A 390 -11.50 -2.36 11.82
CA TRP A 390 -11.99 -3.72 12.04
C TRP A 390 -11.33 -4.37 13.26
N ASP A 391 -10.00 -4.26 13.41
CA ASP A 391 -9.19 -4.75 14.54
C ASP A 391 -9.73 -4.22 15.87
N ARG A 392 -10.12 -2.93 15.92
CA ARG A 392 -10.71 -2.31 17.12
C ARG A 392 -12.09 -2.90 17.44
N GLN A 393 -12.92 -3.17 16.43
CA GLN A 393 -14.21 -3.85 16.63
C GLN A 393 -14.03 -5.30 17.05
N PHE A 394 -13.06 -6.00 16.45
CA PHE A 394 -12.72 -7.38 16.76
C PHE A 394 -12.26 -7.51 18.21
N MET A 395 -11.22 -6.78 18.62
CA MET A 395 -10.71 -6.82 19.99
C MET A 395 -11.79 -6.44 21.03
N LYS A 396 -12.67 -5.49 20.69
CA LYS A 396 -13.84 -5.17 21.53
C LYS A 396 -14.79 -6.37 21.67
N ARG A 397 -15.23 -6.98 20.57
CA ARG A 397 -16.16 -8.13 20.60
C ARG A 397 -15.55 -9.37 21.24
N VAL A 398 -14.26 -9.62 21.04
CA VAL A 398 -13.53 -10.72 21.68
C VAL A 398 -13.51 -10.54 23.21
N ALA A 399 -13.25 -9.32 23.69
CA ALA A 399 -13.34 -8.99 25.12
C ALA A 399 -14.78 -9.09 25.67
N GLU A 400 -15.79 -8.66 24.90
CA GLU A 400 -17.22 -8.82 25.26
C GLU A 400 -17.65 -10.29 25.36
N ASN A 401 -17.00 -11.20 24.63
CA ASN A 401 -17.18 -12.65 24.73
C ASN A 401 -16.32 -13.31 25.84
N GLY A 402 -15.65 -12.51 26.68
CA GLY A 402 -14.85 -13.01 27.81
C GLY A 402 -13.52 -13.67 27.41
N LEU A 403 -13.11 -13.57 26.15
CA LEU A 403 -11.85 -14.11 25.66
C LEU A 403 -10.70 -13.13 25.95
N LYS A 404 -9.75 -13.57 26.78
CA LYS A 404 -8.52 -12.82 27.08
C LYS A 404 -7.48 -13.09 26.00
N VAL A 405 -7.18 -12.06 25.20
CA VAL A 405 -6.12 -12.08 24.19
C VAL A 405 -4.82 -11.57 24.80
N TRP A 406 -3.73 -12.30 24.56
CA TRP A 406 -2.38 -11.95 24.99
C TRP A 406 -1.53 -11.36 23.86
N VAL A 407 -1.67 -11.89 22.65
CA VAL A 407 -1.05 -11.35 21.43
C VAL A 407 -2.13 -11.23 20.37
N TYR A 408 -2.17 -10.08 19.72
CA TYR A 408 -2.91 -9.83 18.49
C TYR A 408 -1.96 -9.09 17.55
N LYS A 409 -1.72 -9.66 16.37
CA LYS A 409 -0.89 -9.07 15.32
C LYS A 409 -1.57 -9.26 13.97
N ARG A 410 -1.28 -8.36 13.04
CA ARG A 410 -1.75 -8.46 11.66
C ARG A 410 -0.64 -8.07 10.68
N TYR A 411 -0.33 -8.99 9.76
CA TYR A 411 0.51 -8.78 8.59
C TYR A 411 -0.41 -8.63 7.38
N VAL A 412 -0.82 -7.39 7.08
CA VAL A 412 -1.74 -7.07 5.98
C VAL A 412 -3.10 -7.79 6.13
N ASP A 413 -3.24 -8.97 5.54
CA ASP A 413 -4.42 -9.84 5.53
C ASP A 413 -4.31 -10.97 6.59
N ASP A 414 -3.10 -11.44 6.90
CA ASP A 414 -2.81 -12.46 7.93
C ASP A 414 -2.97 -11.88 9.35
N ILE A 415 -3.68 -12.56 10.25
CA ILE A 415 -3.96 -12.18 11.64
C ILE A 415 -3.48 -13.29 12.58
N ASP A 416 -2.55 -12.99 13.47
CA ASP A 416 -2.04 -13.94 14.46
C ASP A 416 -2.56 -13.60 15.86
N VAL A 417 -3.14 -14.61 16.53
CA VAL A 417 -3.76 -14.43 17.83
C VAL A 417 -3.31 -15.50 18.82
N ILE A 418 -2.93 -15.06 20.01
CA ILE A 418 -2.67 -15.92 21.18
C ILE A 418 -3.63 -15.50 22.27
N MET A 419 -4.45 -16.44 22.75
CA MET A 419 -5.52 -16.19 23.72
C MET A 419 -5.65 -17.31 24.74
N ASN A 420 -6.38 -17.06 25.82
CA ASN A 420 -6.73 -18.12 26.76
C ASN A 420 -7.57 -19.21 26.10
N ALA A 421 -7.27 -20.46 26.43
CA ALA A 421 -8.24 -21.55 26.32
C ALA A 421 -9.42 -21.25 27.29
N PRO A 422 -10.68 -21.36 26.84
CA PRO A 422 -11.83 -21.21 27.72
C PRO A 422 -11.83 -22.28 28.82
N ARG A 423 -12.34 -21.93 30.01
CA ARG A 423 -12.12 -22.75 31.21
C ARG A 423 -12.84 -24.10 31.15
N ALA A 424 -12.02 -25.16 31.35
CA ALA A 424 -12.36 -26.51 31.77
C ALA A 424 -13.14 -27.41 30.79
N GLY A 425 -12.41 -28.34 30.16
CA GLY A 425 -12.94 -29.61 29.67
C GLY A 425 -12.77 -29.87 28.16
N LEU A 426 -12.66 -28.83 27.35
CA LEU A 426 -12.56 -28.95 25.90
C LEU A 426 -11.08 -28.94 25.46
N ARG A 427 -10.59 -30.09 24.98
CA ARG A 427 -9.36 -30.19 24.17
C ARG A 427 -9.72 -30.09 22.68
N PHE A 428 -10.36 -28.99 22.28
CA PHE A 428 -10.95 -28.86 20.94
C PHE A 428 -10.63 -27.51 20.31
N VAL A 429 -9.34 -27.21 20.10
CA VAL A 429 -8.78 -25.95 19.53
C VAL A 429 -9.56 -25.41 18.31
N GLU A 430 -10.07 -26.32 17.48
CA GLU A 430 -10.99 -26.05 16.38
C GLU A 430 -12.19 -25.18 16.79
N SER A 431 -12.79 -25.42 17.95
CA SER A 431 -13.99 -24.75 18.45
C SER A 431 -13.72 -23.29 18.86
N GLU A 432 -12.57 -23.02 19.47
CA GLU A 432 -12.14 -21.66 19.82
C GLU A 432 -11.76 -20.87 18.56
N CYS A 433 -11.02 -21.46 17.63
CA CYS A 433 -10.67 -20.81 16.36
C CYS A 433 -11.92 -20.53 15.51
N LYS A 434 -12.92 -21.43 15.51
CA LYS A 434 -14.23 -21.17 14.87
C LYS A 434 -15.07 -20.10 15.59
N LEU A 435 -14.97 -20.00 16.91
CA LEU A 435 -15.58 -18.88 17.65
C LEU A 435 -14.94 -17.54 17.23
N VAL A 436 -13.62 -17.48 17.15
CA VAL A 436 -12.84 -16.33 16.64
C VAL A 436 -13.26 -15.95 15.21
N GLN A 437 -13.34 -16.94 14.32
CA GLN A 437 -13.83 -16.79 12.95
C GLN A 437 -15.25 -16.17 12.92
N SER A 438 -16.16 -16.70 13.74
CA SER A 438 -17.55 -16.21 13.82
C SER A 438 -17.64 -14.78 14.34
N ILE A 439 -16.83 -14.41 15.34
CA ILE A 439 -16.73 -13.04 15.86
C ILE A 439 -16.23 -12.11 14.76
N GLY A 440 -15.15 -12.47 14.06
CA GLY A 440 -14.59 -11.67 12.97
C GLY A 440 -15.56 -11.45 11.81
N ASN A 441 -16.17 -12.53 11.30
CA ASN A 441 -17.12 -12.49 10.19
C ASN A 441 -18.40 -11.72 10.55
N SER A 442 -18.76 -11.64 11.84
CA SER A 442 -19.92 -10.85 12.30
C SER A 442 -19.71 -9.32 12.25
N ILE A 443 -18.47 -8.83 12.04
CA ILE A 443 -18.16 -7.39 12.11
C ILE A 443 -18.61 -6.64 10.86
N HIS A 444 -18.32 -7.17 9.67
CA HIS A 444 -18.71 -6.56 8.40
C HIS A 444 -18.76 -7.61 7.28
N PRO A 445 -19.79 -7.64 6.41
CA PRO A 445 -19.94 -8.64 5.33
C PRO A 445 -18.87 -8.59 4.22
N SER A 446 -17.95 -7.61 4.26
CA SER A 446 -16.75 -7.59 3.39
C SER A 446 -15.61 -8.47 3.88
N ILE A 447 -15.68 -9.00 5.10
CA ILE A 447 -14.62 -9.77 5.72
C ILE A 447 -15.11 -11.19 5.98
N GLU A 448 -14.49 -12.14 5.29
CA GLU A 448 -14.62 -13.57 5.55
C GLU A 448 -13.24 -14.09 5.93
N LEU A 449 -13.08 -14.48 7.19
CA LEU A 449 -11.86 -15.09 7.72
C LEU A 449 -11.82 -16.58 7.36
N GLU A 450 -10.67 -17.05 6.89
CA GLU A 450 -10.24 -18.43 7.11
C GLU A 450 -9.43 -18.49 8.40
N VAL A 451 -9.46 -19.63 9.11
CA VAL A 451 -8.68 -19.82 10.34
C VAL A 451 -7.82 -21.07 10.22
N ASP A 452 -6.59 -20.98 10.72
CA ASP A 452 -5.63 -22.07 10.80
C ASP A 452 -5.15 -22.23 12.25
N TYR A 453 -4.94 -23.47 12.68
CA TYR A 453 -4.58 -23.81 14.05
C TYR A 453 -3.75 -25.11 14.12
N PRO A 454 -2.88 -25.27 15.13
CA PRO A 454 -1.84 -26.30 15.11
C PRO A 454 -2.31 -27.74 14.89
N SER A 455 -3.55 -28.10 15.24
CA SER A 455 -4.07 -29.47 15.10
C SER A 455 -4.52 -29.86 13.68
N GLU A 456 -4.60 -28.93 12.71
CA GLU A 456 -4.74 -29.29 11.29
C GLU A 456 -3.41 -29.78 10.68
N HIS A 457 -2.28 -29.48 11.33
CA HIS A 457 -0.94 -29.81 10.83
C HIS A 457 -0.42 -31.11 11.41
N GLY A 458 0.13 -31.98 10.56
CA GLY A 458 0.58 -33.33 10.96
C GLY A 458 1.74 -33.37 11.97
N ASP A 459 2.44 -32.25 12.20
CA ASP A 459 3.47 -32.09 13.23
C ASP A 459 3.02 -31.25 14.44
N GLY A 460 1.76 -30.81 14.48
CA GLY A 460 1.19 -30.03 15.57
C GLY A 460 1.73 -28.59 15.67
N LYS A 461 2.25 -28.01 14.56
CA LYS A 461 2.83 -26.66 14.51
C LYS A 461 2.15 -25.81 13.46
N LEU A 462 1.76 -24.59 13.83
CA LEU A 462 1.09 -23.63 12.95
C LEU A 462 2.12 -22.81 12.14
N PRO A 463 2.12 -22.85 10.81
CA PRO A 463 2.99 -22.02 9.98
C PRO A 463 2.52 -20.54 9.98
N ILE A 464 3.37 -19.64 10.48
CA ILE A 464 3.13 -18.18 10.52
C ILE A 464 4.34 -17.47 9.92
N LEU A 465 4.15 -16.69 8.84
CA LEU A 465 5.24 -16.08 8.05
C LEU A 465 6.35 -17.10 7.70
N ASP A 466 7.60 -16.84 8.12
CA ASP A 466 8.77 -17.71 7.99
C ASP A 466 9.01 -18.61 9.22
N LEU A 467 7.99 -18.83 10.06
CA LEU A 467 8.07 -19.62 11.30
C LEU A 467 7.04 -20.75 11.34
N LYS A 468 7.33 -21.77 12.14
CA LYS A 468 6.36 -22.72 12.69
C LYS A 468 6.24 -22.49 14.18
N VAL A 469 5.03 -22.25 14.68
CA VAL A 469 4.75 -21.80 16.05
C VAL A 469 3.88 -22.83 16.78
N TRP A 470 4.18 -23.10 18.04
CA TRP A 470 3.38 -23.96 18.91
C TRP A 470 3.47 -23.53 20.38
N VAL A 471 2.58 -24.06 21.22
CA VAL A 471 2.58 -23.85 22.68
C VAL A 471 3.04 -25.13 23.37
N GLU A 472 3.96 -25.01 24.32
CA GLU A 472 4.50 -26.14 25.10
C GLU A 472 4.45 -25.81 26.60
N LYS A 473 4.02 -26.78 27.43
CA LYS A 473 4.10 -26.65 28.88
C LYS A 473 5.50 -26.98 29.36
N ARG A 474 6.15 -26.04 30.04
CA ARG A 474 7.47 -26.19 30.63
C ARG A 474 7.42 -25.95 32.12
N ARG A 475 8.16 -26.76 32.87
CA ARG A 475 8.41 -26.49 34.29
C ARG A 475 9.43 -25.39 34.43
N ARG A 476 9.20 -24.48 35.37
CA ARG A 476 10.15 -23.44 35.73
C ARG A 476 10.27 -23.36 37.26
N GLU A 477 11.51 -23.45 37.75
CA GLU A 477 11.80 -23.14 39.15
C GLU A 477 11.64 -21.64 39.37
N THR A 478 10.88 -21.29 40.40
CA THR A 478 10.87 -19.93 40.96
C THR A 478 12.00 -19.78 41.97
N GLY A 479 12.44 -18.54 42.25
CA GLY A 479 13.52 -18.27 43.21
C GLY A 479 13.25 -18.71 44.66
N SER A 480 12.04 -19.20 44.96
CA SER A 480 11.62 -19.83 46.22
C SER A 480 11.71 -21.36 46.23
N GLY A 481 12.16 -21.99 45.14
CA GLY A 481 12.26 -23.46 45.03
C GLY A 481 10.94 -24.18 44.76
N GLN A 482 9.90 -23.48 44.34
CA GLN A 482 8.65 -24.10 43.87
C GLN A 482 8.67 -24.20 42.33
N GLU A 483 8.50 -25.43 41.82
CA GLU A 483 8.23 -25.68 40.40
C GLU A 483 6.78 -25.31 40.07
N HIS A 484 6.59 -24.54 39.00
CA HIS A 484 5.28 -24.34 38.39
C HIS A 484 5.35 -24.64 36.89
N ASP A 485 4.29 -25.24 36.34
CA ASP A 485 4.10 -25.36 34.90
C ASP A 485 3.72 -23.98 34.33
N VAL A 486 4.47 -23.54 33.31
CA VAL A 486 4.18 -22.33 32.52
C VAL A 486 4.00 -22.71 31.06
N ASN A 487 3.07 -22.04 30.39
CA ASN A 487 2.92 -22.18 28.94
C ASN A 487 3.95 -21.28 28.23
N VAL A 488 4.71 -21.86 27.31
CA VAL A 488 5.76 -21.18 26.55
C VAL A 488 5.43 -21.28 25.07
N VAL A 489 5.46 -20.15 24.37
CA VAL A 489 5.30 -20.08 22.92
C VAL A 489 6.66 -20.31 22.29
N LEU A 490 6.74 -21.35 21.46
CA LEU A 490 7.95 -21.80 20.80
C LEU A 490 7.81 -21.63 19.30
N HIS A 491 8.95 -21.45 18.64
CA HIS A 491 9.02 -21.27 17.21
C HIS A 491 10.27 -21.94 16.63
N GLU A 492 10.20 -22.33 15.37
CA GLU A 492 11.34 -22.72 14.54
C GLU A 492 11.22 -22.06 13.16
N PHE A 493 12.33 -21.89 12.44
CA PHE A 493 12.29 -21.35 11.08
C PHE A 493 11.64 -22.33 10.12
N TYR A 494 10.73 -21.82 9.30
CA TYR A 494 9.96 -22.55 8.31
C TYR A 494 9.98 -21.78 6.99
N SER A 495 10.44 -22.42 5.92
CA SER A 495 10.32 -21.89 4.56
C SER A 495 9.15 -22.59 3.89
N LYS A 496 8.14 -21.83 3.42
CA LYS A 496 7.14 -22.37 2.48
C LYS A 496 7.86 -22.84 1.21
N ASP A 497 7.49 -23.99 0.64
CA ASP A 497 8.17 -24.58 -0.55
C ASP A 497 8.14 -23.68 -1.81
N ILE A 498 7.25 -22.68 -1.82
CA ILE A 498 7.13 -21.66 -2.86
C ILE A 498 8.10 -20.47 -2.70
N ALA A 499 8.86 -20.40 -1.59
CA ALA A 499 9.81 -19.31 -1.35
C ALA A 499 11.11 -19.52 -2.14
N SER A 500 11.53 -18.49 -2.89
CA SER A 500 12.76 -18.56 -3.67
C SER A 500 14.00 -18.44 -2.77
N THR A 501 14.86 -19.45 -2.79
CA THR A 501 16.13 -19.52 -2.02
C THR A 501 17.14 -18.41 -2.36
N SER A 502 16.91 -17.60 -3.40
CA SER A 502 17.79 -16.49 -3.78
C SER A 502 17.37 -15.18 -3.10
N VAL A 503 17.90 -14.91 -1.91
CA VAL A 503 17.69 -13.64 -1.19
C VAL A 503 18.57 -12.51 -1.75
N VAL A 504 17.97 -11.35 -2.03
CA VAL A 504 18.70 -10.13 -2.39
C VAL A 504 18.90 -9.31 -1.11
N ASN A 505 20.16 -9.06 -0.73
CA ASN A 505 20.47 -8.30 0.48
C ASN A 505 19.75 -6.94 0.51
N ALA A 506 18.99 -6.66 1.58
CA ALA A 506 18.18 -5.46 1.71
C ALA A 506 18.98 -4.15 1.56
N ARG A 507 20.26 -4.15 1.98
CA ARG A 507 21.19 -3.00 1.89
C ARG A 507 21.92 -2.88 0.54
N SER A 508 21.68 -3.78 -0.42
CA SER A 508 22.25 -3.66 -1.78
C SER A 508 21.71 -2.40 -2.50
N ALA A 509 22.48 -1.88 -3.46
CA ALA A 509 22.11 -0.69 -4.25
C ALA A 509 20.91 -0.89 -5.20
N LEU A 510 20.32 -2.09 -5.25
CA LEU A 510 19.15 -2.39 -6.07
C LEU A 510 17.87 -1.76 -5.48
N PRO A 511 16.98 -1.19 -6.31
CA PRO A 511 15.71 -0.63 -5.85
C PRO A 511 14.75 -1.70 -5.32
N TRP A 512 13.79 -1.29 -4.48
CA TRP A 512 12.89 -2.22 -3.78
C TRP A 512 11.97 -3.03 -4.72
N SER A 513 11.66 -2.49 -5.91
CA SER A 513 10.96 -3.20 -6.99
C SER A 513 11.71 -4.44 -7.49
N CYS A 514 13.04 -4.45 -7.41
CA CYS A 514 13.88 -5.62 -7.74
C CYS A 514 14.10 -6.57 -6.55
N LYS A 515 13.63 -6.19 -5.34
CA LYS A 515 13.75 -6.98 -4.10
C LYS A 515 12.45 -7.67 -3.71
N ARG A 516 11.28 -7.13 -4.09
CA ARG A 516 9.97 -7.77 -3.93
C ARG A 516 9.69 -8.76 -5.07
N MET A 517 9.96 -10.06 -4.84
CA MET A 517 9.46 -11.12 -5.73
C MET A 517 8.03 -11.54 -5.34
N ILE A 518 7.03 -10.90 -5.95
CA ILE A 518 5.72 -11.54 -6.19
C ILE A 518 5.24 -11.09 -7.57
N HIS A 519 5.29 -11.95 -8.59
CA HIS A 519 4.70 -11.65 -9.89
C HIS A 519 3.17 -11.88 -9.87
N ARG A 520 2.43 -10.95 -10.46
CA ARG A 520 1.35 -11.28 -11.40
C ARG A 520 1.84 -10.76 -12.75
N LYS A 521 1.46 -11.42 -13.83
CA LYS A 521 1.46 -10.81 -15.16
C LYS A 521 0.08 -11.02 -15.77
N CYS A 522 -0.44 -9.96 -16.37
CA CYS A 522 -1.29 -10.08 -17.54
C CYS A 522 -0.37 -10.37 -18.74
#